data_AF-A0A7V8N1Q2-F1
#
_entry.id   AF-A0A7V8N1Q2-F1
#
_cell.length_a   1.000
_cell.length_b   1.000
_cell.length_c   1.000
_cell.angle_alpha   90.00
_cell.angle_beta   90.00
_cell.angle_gamma   90.00
#
_symmetry.space_group_name_H-M   'P 1'
#
loop_
_entity.id
_entity.type
_entity.pdbx_description
1 polymer ?
#
loop_
_entity_poly.entity_id
_entity_poly.type
_entity_poly.pdbx_seq_one_letter_code
_entity_poly.pdbx_strand_id
1 'polypeptide(L)'
;MADSANKIVQLARSQDRLTTLDYATQIFDDFIEFHGDRNFRDDGAILGGIASLAGRPVTIVGIQKGKGLQDNLDRNFGQPHPEGYRKALRLMKQAEKFGRPIITFINTAGAFPGSGAEERGQGEAIARNLLEMSDLRVPIIAIINGEGGSGGALALAVADRVWMLENAMYSILSPEGFATILWKDSSRAPEAAELLKITSKDLLKNGVIDKIISEENTIDILKAALITELDNLSKLTTDELVEARYQRFRKY
;
A
#
# COMPACT_ATOMS: atom_id res chain seq x y z
N MET A 1 21.58 4.34 17.00
CA MET A 1 21.27 5.73 16.59
C MET A 1 20.05 5.66 15.69
N ALA A 2 19.04 6.51 15.88
CA ALA A 2 17.93 6.55 14.94
C ALA A 2 18.47 7.00 13.58
N ASP A 3 18.17 6.25 12.52
CA ASP A 3 18.50 6.68 11.17
C ASP A 3 17.73 7.96 10.84
N SER A 4 18.39 8.91 10.16
CA SER A 4 17.74 10.15 9.73
C SER A 4 16.59 9.85 8.75
N ALA A 5 15.56 10.69 8.75
CA ALA A 5 14.43 10.54 7.84
C ALA A 5 14.90 10.47 6.38
N ASN A 6 15.95 11.22 6.02
CA ASN A 6 16.54 11.16 4.69
C ASN A 6 17.16 9.79 4.35
N LYS A 7 17.86 9.14 5.31
CA LYS A 7 18.38 7.78 5.09
C LYS A 7 17.25 6.78 4.89
N ILE A 8 16.16 6.90 5.68
CA ILE A 8 14.96 6.08 5.51
C ILE A 8 14.34 6.28 4.13
N VAL A 9 14.24 7.51 3.64
CA VAL A 9 13.75 7.80 2.28
C VAL A 9 14.60 7.12 1.21
N GLN A 10 15.93 7.14 1.36
CA GLN A 10 16.83 6.44 0.43
C GLN A 10 16.62 4.92 0.46
N LEU A 11 16.46 4.33 1.65
CA LEU A 11 16.19 2.89 1.81
C LEU A 11 14.81 2.49 1.27
N ALA A 12 13.78 3.32 1.47
CA ALA A 12 12.43 3.12 0.93
C ALA A 12 12.41 3.12 -0.61
N ARG A 13 13.33 3.87 -1.22
CA ARG A 13 13.50 4.02 -2.67
C ARG A 13 14.52 3.05 -3.30
N SER A 14 15.15 2.20 -2.49
CA SER A 14 16.15 1.25 -2.98
C SER A 14 15.55 0.30 -4.03
N GLN A 15 16.32 0.04 -5.10
CA GLN A 15 15.94 -0.94 -6.13
C GLN A 15 15.94 -2.38 -5.61
N ASP A 16 16.74 -2.66 -4.57
CA ASP A 16 16.83 -4.00 -3.95
C ASP A 16 15.65 -4.30 -3.01
N ARG A 17 14.76 -3.33 -2.82
CA ARG A 17 13.63 -3.47 -1.91
C ARG A 17 12.61 -4.46 -2.47
N LEU A 18 12.15 -5.37 -1.62
CA LEU A 18 11.20 -6.41 -2.00
C LEU A 18 9.91 -5.80 -2.57
N THR A 19 9.51 -6.29 -3.74
CA THR A 19 8.31 -5.88 -4.46
C THR A 19 7.08 -6.64 -3.96
N THR A 20 5.88 -6.23 -4.39
CA THR A 20 4.64 -6.96 -4.08
C THR A 20 4.73 -8.42 -4.54
N LEU A 21 5.27 -8.68 -5.73
CA LEU A 21 5.47 -10.04 -6.25
C LEU A 21 6.43 -10.88 -5.37
N ASP A 22 7.47 -10.25 -4.83
CA ASP A 22 8.40 -10.95 -3.93
C ASP A 22 7.69 -11.40 -2.66
N TYR A 23 6.90 -10.54 -2.03
CA TYR A 23 6.10 -10.93 -0.87
C TYR A 23 5.04 -11.97 -1.23
N ALA A 24 4.36 -11.81 -2.36
CA ALA A 24 3.35 -12.76 -2.82
C ALA A 24 3.91 -14.17 -3.00
N THR A 25 5.12 -14.31 -3.53
CA THR A 25 5.75 -15.61 -3.80
C THR A 25 6.53 -16.20 -2.62
N GLN A 26 7.01 -15.37 -1.68
CA GLN A 26 7.80 -15.86 -0.53
C GLN A 26 6.96 -16.10 0.73
N ILE A 27 5.84 -15.37 0.92
CA ILE A 27 5.00 -15.51 2.12
C ILE A 27 3.86 -16.50 1.89
N PHE A 28 3.27 -16.48 0.69
CA PHE A 28 2.03 -17.17 0.38
C PHE A 28 2.25 -18.37 -0.54
N ASP A 29 1.36 -19.35 -0.40
CA ASP A 29 1.35 -20.56 -1.22
C ASP A 29 0.34 -20.38 -2.36
N ASP A 30 0.60 -21.02 -3.51
CA ASP A 30 -0.32 -21.07 -4.67
C ASP A 30 -0.84 -19.70 -5.16
N PHE A 31 0.04 -18.69 -5.24
CA PHE A 31 -0.35 -17.38 -5.77
C PHE A 31 -0.74 -17.46 -7.26
N ILE A 32 -1.97 -17.04 -7.56
CA ILE A 32 -2.50 -16.94 -8.93
C ILE A 32 -2.84 -15.48 -9.21
N GLU A 33 -2.09 -14.87 -10.13
CA GLU A 33 -2.32 -13.49 -10.56
C GLU A 33 -3.57 -13.36 -11.45
N PHE A 34 -4.35 -12.31 -11.20
CA PHE A 34 -5.52 -11.94 -11.98
C PHE A 34 -5.34 -10.57 -12.64
N HIS A 35 -5.77 -10.46 -13.90
CA HIS A 35 -5.53 -9.30 -14.74
C HIS A 35 -6.82 -8.51 -15.05
N GLY A 36 -6.63 -7.23 -15.38
CA GLY A 36 -7.63 -6.35 -15.98
C GLY A 36 -8.62 -5.72 -15.01
N ASP A 37 -9.12 -4.54 -15.36
CA ASP A 37 -10.17 -3.82 -14.61
C ASP A 37 -11.60 -4.11 -15.13
N ARG A 38 -11.71 -4.78 -16.29
CA ARG A 38 -12.97 -5.00 -17.05
C ARG A 38 -13.60 -3.72 -17.59
N ASN A 39 -12.81 -2.65 -17.73
CA ASN A 39 -13.27 -1.35 -18.19
C ASN A 39 -12.36 -0.77 -19.27
N PHE A 40 -11.04 -0.73 -19.05
CA PHE A 40 -10.09 -0.09 -19.97
C PHE A 40 -8.87 -0.96 -20.28
N ARG A 41 -8.03 -1.28 -19.28
CA ARG A 41 -6.82 -2.09 -19.49
C ARG A 41 -6.38 -2.82 -18.23
N ASP A 42 -5.41 -3.73 -18.39
CA ASP A 42 -4.63 -4.23 -17.28
C ASP A 42 -3.47 -3.28 -17.00
N ASP A 43 -3.38 -2.75 -15.77
CA ASP A 43 -2.30 -1.86 -15.37
C ASP A 43 -1.18 -2.67 -14.71
N GLY A 44 0.01 -2.64 -15.31
CA GLY A 44 1.19 -3.33 -14.80
C GLY A 44 1.61 -2.85 -13.41
N ALA A 45 1.33 -1.58 -13.07
CA ALA A 45 1.66 -1.01 -11.76
C ALA A 45 0.85 -1.63 -10.60
N ILE A 46 -0.24 -2.36 -10.88
CA ILE A 46 -1.03 -3.07 -9.88
C ILE A 46 -0.97 -4.57 -10.14
N LEU A 47 -0.40 -5.29 -9.19
CA LEU A 47 -0.41 -6.74 -9.13
C LEU A 47 -1.51 -7.19 -8.15
N GLY A 48 -2.22 -8.25 -8.48
CA GLY A 48 -3.17 -8.81 -7.53
C GLY A 48 -3.74 -10.14 -7.97
N GLY A 49 -4.27 -10.87 -7.01
CA GLY A 49 -4.64 -12.26 -7.21
C GLY A 49 -5.12 -12.93 -5.94
N ILE A 50 -5.20 -14.25 -5.98
CA ILE A 50 -5.53 -15.09 -4.82
C ILE A 50 -4.33 -15.95 -4.44
N ALA A 51 -4.23 -16.28 -3.15
CA ALA A 51 -3.23 -17.19 -2.64
C ALA A 51 -3.75 -17.87 -1.37
N SER A 52 -2.95 -18.78 -0.81
CA SER A 52 -3.14 -19.39 0.49
C SER A 52 -2.13 -18.83 1.49
N LEU A 53 -2.60 -18.44 2.67
CA LEU A 53 -1.76 -18.08 3.81
C LEU A 53 -2.00 -19.11 4.92
N ALA A 54 -1.07 -20.04 5.11
CA ALA A 54 -1.21 -21.12 6.11
C ALA A 54 -2.54 -21.89 5.97
N GLY A 55 -2.94 -22.18 4.73
CA GLY A 55 -4.20 -22.87 4.40
C GLY A 55 -5.43 -21.96 4.32
N ARG A 56 -5.34 -20.68 4.68
CA ARG A 56 -6.44 -19.70 4.57
C ARG A 56 -6.40 -19.01 3.20
N PRO A 57 -7.48 -19.06 2.40
CA PRO A 57 -7.52 -18.32 1.14
C PRO A 57 -7.58 -16.81 1.38
N VAL A 58 -6.69 -16.07 0.73
CA VAL A 58 -6.58 -14.61 0.83
C VAL A 58 -6.56 -13.98 -0.57
N THR A 59 -6.87 -12.68 -0.63
CA THR A 59 -6.66 -11.86 -1.82
C THR A 59 -5.53 -10.88 -1.57
N ILE A 60 -4.55 -10.88 -2.47
CA ILE A 60 -3.40 -9.98 -2.44
C ILE A 60 -3.62 -8.92 -3.50
N VAL A 61 -3.41 -7.65 -3.15
CA VAL A 61 -3.41 -6.54 -4.10
C VAL A 61 -2.28 -5.60 -3.73
N GLY A 62 -1.40 -5.27 -4.64
CA GLY A 62 -0.34 -4.33 -4.31
C GLY A 62 0.23 -3.60 -5.50
N ILE A 63 0.94 -2.54 -5.16
CA ILE A 63 1.64 -1.73 -6.16
C ILE A 63 2.95 -2.42 -6.49
N GLN A 64 3.13 -2.75 -7.77
CA GLN A 64 4.31 -3.44 -8.27
C GLN A 64 5.26 -2.42 -8.89
N LYS A 65 6.44 -2.24 -8.28
CA LYS A 65 7.61 -1.65 -8.93
C LYS A 65 8.39 -2.74 -9.68
N GLY A 66 9.21 -2.34 -10.65
CA GLY A 66 10.08 -3.26 -11.37
C GLY A 66 11.47 -3.37 -10.74
N LYS A 67 12.19 -4.46 -11.02
CA LYS A 67 13.58 -4.69 -10.55
C LYS A 67 14.67 -4.19 -11.52
N GLY A 68 14.27 -3.73 -12.69
CA GLY A 68 15.17 -3.23 -13.73
C GLY A 68 14.49 -2.15 -14.57
N LEU A 69 15.22 -1.53 -15.50
CA LEU A 69 14.67 -0.42 -16.29
C LEU A 69 13.45 -0.86 -17.12
N GLN A 70 13.56 -1.96 -17.86
CA GLN A 70 12.46 -2.44 -18.70
C GLN A 70 11.24 -2.82 -17.86
N ASP A 71 11.45 -3.57 -16.78
CA ASP A 71 10.37 -3.96 -15.85
C ASP A 71 9.74 -2.72 -15.19
N ASN A 72 10.53 -1.71 -14.83
CA ASN A 72 9.99 -0.46 -14.31
C ASN A 72 9.16 0.30 -15.36
N LEU A 73 9.56 0.31 -16.64
CA LEU A 73 8.74 0.91 -17.70
C LEU A 73 7.41 0.17 -17.86
N ASP A 74 7.44 -1.17 -17.86
CA ASP A 74 6.25 -2.01 -17.99
C ASP A 74 5.30 -1.87 -16.79
N ARG A 75 5.86 -1.60 -15.61
CA ARG A 75 5.15 -1.38 -14.34
C ARG A 75 4.90 0.10 -14.03
N ASN A 76 5.20 1.00 -14.96
CA ASN A 76 5.11 2.46 -14.79
C ASN A 76 5.74 2.96 -13.47
N PHE A 77 6.89 2.40 -13.09
CA PHE A 77 7.62 2.67 -11.85
C PHE A 77 6.77 2.51 -10.58
N GLY A 78 5.74 1.66 -10.61
CA GLY A 78 4.77 1.50 -9.53
C GLY A 78 3.92 2.75 -9.32
N GLN A 79 3.61 3.49 -10.38
CA GLN A 79 2.66 4.61 -10.35
C GLN A 79 1.38 4.19 -11.09
N PRO A 80 0.32 3.79 -10.36
CA PRO A 80 -0.89 3.33 -10.99
C PRO A 80 -1.62 4.43 -11.76
N HIS A 81 -2.23 4.03 -12.86
CA HIS A 81 -3.25 4.76 -13.58
C HIS A 81 -4.64 4.43 -13.02
N PRO A 82 -5.72 5.11 -13.47
CA PRO A 82 -7.06 4.92 -12.90
C PRO A 82 -7.56 3.46 -13.00
N GLU A 83 -7.36 2.83 -14.15
CA GLU A 83 -7.56 1.40 -14.40
C GLU A 83 -6.86 0.47 -13.39
N GLY A 84 -5.69 0.84 -12.86
CA GLY A 84 -5.02 0.09 -11.81
C GLY A 84 -5.82 0.09 -10.51
N TYR A 85 -6.30 1.26 -10.09
CA TYR A 85 -7.19 1.38 -8.92
C TYR A 85 -8.53 0.69 -9.15
N ARG A 86 -9.07 0.69 -10.37
CA ARG A 86 -10.29 -0.06 -10.71
C ARG A 86 -10.06 -1.58 -10.66
N LYS A 87 -8.92 -2.07 -11.16
CA LYS A 87 -8.48 -3.47 -11.03
C LYS A 87 -8.37 -3.86 -9.56
N ALA A 88 -7.70 -3.04 -8.75
CA ALA A 88 -7.57 -3.27 -7.31
C ALA A 88 -8.94 -3.43 -6.64
N LEU A 89 -9.84 -2.46 -6.85
CA LEU A 89 -11.19 -2.49 -6.29
C LEU A 89 -11.99 -3.71 -6.76
N ARG A 90 -11.91 -4.08 -8.05
CA ARG A 90 -12.56 -5.28 -8.58
C ARG A 90 -12.11 -6.55 -7.84
N LEU A 91 -10.81 -6.68 -7.58
CA LEU A 91 -10.25 -7.82 -6.84
C LEU A 91 -10.71 -7.82 -5.38
N MET A 92 -10.72 -6.64 -4.73
CA MET A 92 -11.20 -6.50 -3.36
C MET A 92 -12.69 -6.84 -3.22
N LYS A 93 -13.54 -6.41 -4.17
CA LYS A 93 -14.96 -6.81 -4.21
C LYS A 93 -15.14 -8.30 -4.47
N GLN A 94 -14.25 -8.92 -5.26
CA GLN A 94 -14.25 -10.37 -5.41
C GLN A 94 -13.86 -11.06 -4.10
N ALA A 95 -12.91 -10.51 -3.33
CA ALA A 95 -12.53 -11.04 -2.02
C ALA A 95 -13.72 -11.00 -1.06
N GLU A 96 -14.41 -9.87 -0.98
CA GLU A 96 -15.63 -9.69 -0.20
C GLU A 96 -16.71 -10.72 -0.57
N LYS A 97 -17.00 -10.87 -1.87
CA LYS A 97 -18.00 -11.83 -2.37
C LYS A 97 -17.78 -13.27 -1.88
N PHE A 98 -16.52 -13.66 -1.68
CA PHE A 98 -16.14 -15.02 -1.30
C PHE A 98 -15.60 -15.10 0.13
N GLY A 99 -15.74 -14.04 0.93
CA GLY A 99 -15.30 -14.04 2.33
C GLY A 99 -13.80 -14.19 2.54
N ARG A 100 -12.96 -13.76 1.58
CA ARG A 100 -11.50 -13.81 1.71
C ARG A 100 -10.96 -12.53 2.33
N PRO A 101 -10.04 -12.61 3.32
CA PRO A 101 -9.29 -11.45 3.76
C PRO A 101 -8.47 -10.83 2.63
N ILE A 102 -8.24 -9.54 2.72
CA ILE A 102 -7.47 -8.74 1.77
C ILE A 102 -6.17 -8.30 2.44
N ILE A 103 -5.06 -8.48 1.73
CA ILE A 103 -3.74 -7.99 2.15
C ILE A 103 -3.24 -7.07 1.06
N THR A 104 -2.97 -5.81 1.41
CA THR A 104 -2.43 -4.82 0.46
C THR A 104 -0.96 -4.51 0.69
N PHE A 105 -0.20 -4.37 -0.41
CA PHE A 105 1.20 -3.96 -0.40
C PHE A 105 1.38 -2.64 -1.14
N ILE A 106 1.98 -1.65 -0.48
CA ILE A 106 2.04 -0.26 -0.93
C ILE A 106 3.50 0.18 -1.06
N ASN A 107 3.93 0.34 -2.31
CA ASN A 107 5.22 0.90 -2.68
C ASN A 107 5.08 1.75 -3.96
N THR A 108 4.75 3.03 -3.78
CA THR A 108 4.53 4.00 -4.84
C THR A 108 5.04 5.38 -4.47
N ALA A 109 5.63 6.08 -5.43
CA ALA A 109 5.88 7.52 -5.30
C ALA A 109 4.58 8.34 -5.39
N GLY A 110 3.49 7.73 -5.85
CA GLY A 110 2.17 8.33 -6.02
C GLY A 110 1.48 7.83 -7.29
N ALA A 111 0.19 8.16 -7.42
CA ALA A 111 -0.57 7.90 -8.63
C ALA A 111 0.08 8.59 -9.84
N PHE A 112 -0.02 8.00 -11.03
CA PHE A 112 0.61 8.56 -12.22
C PHE A 112 0.00 9.92 -12.60
N PRO A 113 0.79 11.02 -12.65
CA PRO A 113 0.28 12.37 -12.89
C PRO A 113 0.31 12.73 -14.39
N GLY A 114 -0.37 11.93 -15.23
CA GLY A 114 -0.39 12.12 -16.69
C GLY A 114 -1.74 12.58 -17.23
N SER A 115 -1.75 13.27 -18.37
CA SER A 115 -2.99 13.75 -19.02
C SER A 115 -4.00 12.63 -19.27
N GLY A 116 -3.54 11.49 -19.79
CA GLY A 116 -4.43 10.33 -20.00
C GLY A 116 -4.98 9.75 -18.70
N ALA A 117 -4.25 9.85 -17.59
CA ALA A 117 -4.77 9.44 -16.28
C ALA A 117 -5.89 10.39 -15.82
N GLU A 118 -5.73 11.70 -16.04
CA GLU A 118 -6.77 12.70 -15.74
C GLU A 118 -8.01 12.51 -16.61
N GLU A 119 -7.86 12.35 -17.93
CA GLU A 119 -8.96 12.10 -18.87
C GLU A 119 -9.78 10.85 -18.49
N ARG A 120 -9.13 9.86 -17.87
CA ARG A 120 -9.76 8.61 -17.42
C ARG A 120 -10.18 8.64 -15.95
N GLY A 121 -10.06 9.77 -15.25
CA GLY A 121 -10.57 9.95 -13.89
C GLY A 121 -9.67 9.39 -12.79
N GLN A 122 -8.41 9.84 -12.70
CA GLN A 122 -7.49 9.45 -11.62
C GLN A 122 -8.04 9.79 -10.23
N GLY A 123 -8.56 11.01 -10.05
CA GLY A 123 -9.20 11.41 -8.80
C GLY A 123 -10.43 10.58 -8.46
N GLU A 124 -11.27 10.26 -9.46
CA GLU A 124 -12.46 9.40 -9.28
C GLU A 124 -12.07 7.99 -8.84
N ALA A 125 -11.11 7.36 -9.53
CA ALA A 125 -10.72 5.99 -9.25
C ALA A 125 -10.13 5.83 -7.85
N ILE A 126 -9.32 6.80 -7.41
CA ILE A 126 -8.81 6.88 -6.03
C ILE A 126 -9.97 7.07 -5.05
N ALA A 127 -10.81 8.10 -5.24
CA ALA A 127 -11.91 8.41 -4.34
C ALA A 127 -12.89 7.23 -4.20
N ARG A 128 -13.18 6.54 -5.30
CA ARG A 128 -14.04 5.36 -5.31
C ARG A 128 -13.43 4.20 -4.53
N ASN A 129 -12.10 4.00 -4.59
CA ASN A 129 -11.43 3.00 -3.77
C ASN A 129 -11.57 3.36 -2.28
N LEU A 130 -11.34 4.61 -1.89
CA LEU A 130 -11.48 5.03 -0.49
C LEU A 130 -12.88 4.77 0.06
N LEU A 131 -13.91 5.14 -0.70
CA LEU A 131 -15.32 4.93 -0.35
C LEU A 131 -15.66 3.45 -0.25
N GLU A 132 -15.28 2.65 -1.24
CA GLU A 132 -15.69 1.25 -1.27
C GLU A 132 -14.92 0.40 -0.25
N MET A 133 -13.66 0.73 0.00
CA MET A 133 -12.82 0.03 0.98
C MET A 133 -13.28 0.26 2.43
N SER A 134 -13.87 1.42 2.75
CA SER A 134 -14.39 1.65 4.11
C SER A 134 -15.47 0.63 4.47
N ASP A 135 -16.27 0.23 3.49
CA ASP A 135 -17.48 -0.57 3.71
C ASP A 135 -17.28 -2.06 3.42
N LEU A 136 -16.09 -2.49 3.01
CA LEU A 136 -15.80 -3.90 2.70
C LEU A 136 -16.03 -4.81 3.92
N ARG A 137 -16.80 -5.88 3.72
CA ARG A 137 -17.26 -6.79 4.77
C ARG A 137 -16.28 -7.93 5.11
N VAL A 138 -15.00 -7.78 4.75
CA VAL A 138 -13.92 -8.74 5.03
C VAL A 138 -12.71 -8.03 5.65
N PRO A 139 -11.86 -8.75 6.41
CA PRO A 139 -10.66 -8.16 7.00
C PRO A 139 -9.69 -7.62 5.93
N ILE A 140 -9.10 -6.46 6.20
CA ILE A 140 -8.10 -5.79 5.36
C ILE A 140 -6.89 -5.44 6.21
N ILE A 141 -5.70 -5.88 5.77
CA ILE A 141 -4.43 -5.45 6.34
C ILE A 141 -3.62 -4.76 5.24
N ALA A 142 -3.31 -3.48 5.43
CA ALA A 142 -2.47 -2.71 4.51
C ALA A 142 -1.04 -2.63 5.01
N ILE A 143 -0.08 -2.87 4.12
CA ILE A 143 1.36 -2.90 4.45
C ILE A 143 2.08 -1.93 3.53
N ILE A 144 2.70 -0.91 4.12
CA ILE A 144 3.57 0.01 3.39
C ILE A 144 4.95 -0.59 3.39
N ASN A 145 5.30 -1.22 2.27
CA ASN A 145 6.55 -1.94 2.09
C ASN A 145 7.63 -1.12 1.40
N GLY A 146 7.37 0.13 1.01
CA GLY A 146 8.39 1.05 0.50
C GLY A 146 7.94 2.50 0.62
N GLU A 147 7.68 3.13 -0.52
CA GLU A 147 7.11 4.48 -0.52
C GLU A 147 5.58 4.43 -0.39
N GLY A 148 5.02 5.21 0.53
CA GLY A 148 3.62 5.55 0.62
C GLY A 148 3.39 6.96 0.05
N GLY A 149 3.24 7.08 -1.26
CA GLY A 149 3.04 8.36 -1.94
C GLY A 149 1.58 8.82 -1.97
N SER A 150 1.22 9.77 -1.09
CA SER A 150 0.00 10.58 -1.17
C SER A 150 -1.30 9.76 -1.35
N GLY A 151 -2.29 10.34 -2.04
CA GLY A 151 -3.57 9.70 -2.36
C GLY A 151 -3.42 8.40 -3.15
N GLY A 152 -2.36 8.26 -3.94
CA GLY A 152 -2.10 7.05 -4.72
C GLY A 152 -1.75 5.83 -3.87
N ALA A 153 -1.08 6.04 -2.73
CA ALA A 153 -0.88 5.02 -1.71
C ALA A 153 -2.15 4.83 -0.85
N LEU A 154 -2.80 5.93 -0.47
CA LEU A 154 -4.00 5.91 0.36
C LEU A 154 -5.15 5.11 -0.26
N ALA A 155 -5.23 5.09 -1.60
CA ALA A 155 -6.19 4.31 -2.38
C ALA A 155 -6.16 2.79 -2.06
N LEU A 156 -5.10 2.27 -1.43
CA LEU A 156 -5.00 0.87 -0.99
C LEU A 156 -4.76 0.74 0.52
N ALA A 157 -4.80 1.84 1.28
CA ALA A 157 -4.47 1.88 2.71
C ALA A 157 -5.69 2.01 3.64
N VAL A 158 -6.91 2.07 3.10
CA VAL A 158 -8.14 2.06 3.91
C VAL A 158 -8.38 0.64 4.41
N ALA A 159 -7.93 0.35 5.63
CA ALA A 159 -7.83 -1.00 6.16
C ALA A 159 -8.13 -1.08 7.67
N ASP A 160 -8.41 -2.30 8.16
CA ASP A 160 -8.59 -2.57 9.60
C ASP A 160 -7.29 -2.40 10.36
N ARG A 161 -6.17 -2.71 9.69
CA ARG A 161 -4.80 -2.52 10.18
C ARG A 161 -3.94 -1.91 9.09
N VAL A 162 -3.17 -0.89 9.47
CA VAL A 162 -2.15 -0.28 8.61
C VAL A 162 -0.79 -0.50 9.25
N TRP A 163 0.06 -1.24 8.58
CA TRP A 163 1.41 -1.58 9.02
C TRP A 163 2.44 -0.91 8.11
N MET A 164 3.63 -0.68 8.64
CA MET A 164 4.76 -0.20 7.86
C MET A 164 5.99 -1.05 8.13
N LEU A 165 6.82 -1.26 7.11
CA LEU A 165 8.17 -1.74 7.34
C LEU A 165 9.00 -0.62 7.98
N GLU A 166 10.03 -1.01 8.73
CA GLU A 166 10.80 -0.06 9.55
C GLU A 166 11.45 1.06 8.73
N ASN A 167 11.94 0.77 7.52
CA ASN A 167 12.57 1.73 6.61
C ASN A 167 11.64 2.14 5.45
N ALA A 168 10.33 2.02 5.62
CA ALA A 168 9.33 2.59 4.72
C ALA A 168 9.02 4.06 5.09
N MET A 169 8.44 4.79 4.14
CA MET A 169 7.93 6.15 4.37
C MET A 169 6.46 6.27 3.95
N TYR A 170 5.70 7.15 4.60
CA TYR A 170 4.34 7.50 4.17
C TYR A 170 4.15 9.02 4.29
N SER A 171 3.76 9.68 3.21
CA SER A 171 3.63 11.13 3.19
C SER A 171 2.51 11.62 2.27
N ILE A 172 1.91 12.76 2.63
CA ILE A 172 0.94 13.47 1.78
C ILE A 172 1.59 14.07 0.53
N LEU A 173 2.88 14.41 0.60
CA LEU A 173 3.66 15.06 -0.44
C LEU A 173 5.11 14.57 -0.38
N SER A 174 5.78 14.46 -1.53
CA SER A 174 7.19 14.09 -1.54
C SER A 174 8.04 15.15 -0.82
N PRO A 175 9.15 14.77 -0.14
CA PRO A 175 10.06 15.74 0.46
C PRO A 175 10.57 16.78 -0.54
N GLU A 176 10.83 16.36 -1.79
CA GLU A 176 11.23 17.24 -2.89
C GLU A 176 10.13 18.24 -3.27
N GLY A 177 8.87 17.78 -3.33
CA GLY A 177 7.72 18.62 -3.61
C GLY A 177 7.50 19.67 -2.53
N PHE A 178 7.60 19.27 -1.26
CA PHE A 178 7.47 20.18 -0.12
C PHE A 178 8.55 21.26 -0.15
N ALA A 179 9.82 20.87 -0.32
CA ALA A 179 10.95 21.79 -0.35
C ALA A 179 10.85 22.79 -1.52
N THR A 180 10.42 22.32 -2.69
CA THR A 180 10.20 23.17 -3.86
C THR A 180 9.06 24.17 -3.63
N ILE A 181 7.95 23.77 -3.02
CA ILE A 181 6.78 24.64 -2.83
C ILE A 181 7.04 25.67 -1.74
N LEU A 182 7.52 25.24 -0.56
CA LEU A 182 7.61 26.11 0.61
C LEU A 182 8.91 26.90 0.67
N TRP A 183 10.00 26.34 0.15
CA TRP A 183 11.33 26.95 0.21
C TRP A 183 11.90 27.34 -1.15
N LYS A 184 11.22 27.00 -2.25
CA LYS A 184 11.70 27.24 -3.63
C LYS A 184 13.07 26.61 -3.89
N ASP A 185 13.40 25.54 -3.15
CA ASP A 185 14.70 24.87 -3.20
C ASP A 185 14.54 23.38 -2.92
N SER A 186 14.61 22.56 -3.98
CA SER A 186 14.49 21.09 -3.90
C SER A 186 15.69 20.43 -3.22
N SER A 187 16.85 21.10 -3.14
CA SER A 187 18.04 20.55 -2.48
C SER A 187 17.85 20.36 -0.98
N ARG A 188 16.86 21.06 -0.40
CA ARG A 188 16.46 20.96 1.01
C ARG A 188 15.49 19.81 1.31
N ALA A 189 15.29 18.87 0.38
CA ALA A 189 14.47 17.68 0.62
C ALA A 189 14.84 16.87 1.90
N PRO A 190 16.13 16.72 2.29
CA PRO A 190 16.47 16.06 3.55
C PRO A 190 15.88 16.76 4.78
N GLU A 191 15.88 18.09 4.79
CA GLU A 191 15.27 18.89 5.87
C GLU A 191 13.74 18.77 5.85
N ALA A 192 13.13 18.76 4.66
CA ALA A 192 11.70 18.57 4.49
C ALA A 192 11.24 17.20 5.03
N ALA A 193 12.01 16.13 4.78
CA ALA A 193 11.69 14.78 5.25
C ALA A 193 11.58 14.71 6.77
N GLU A 194 12.47 15.39 7.50
CA GLU A 194 12.43 15.45 8.97
C GLU A 194 11.19 16.22 9.47
N LEU A 195 10.87 17.36 8.85
CA LEU A 195 9.71 18.17 9.24
C LEU A 195 8.37 17.49 8.98
N LEU A 196 8.28 16.73 7.87
CA LEU A 196 7.06 16.03 7.48
C LEU A 196 6.77 14.80 8.36
N LYS A 197 7.73 14.33 9.17
CA LYS A 197 7.55 13.19 10.10
C LYS A 197 7.00 11.93 9.40
N ILE A 198 7.65 11.56 8.29
CA ILE A 198 7.18 10.53 7.34
C ILE A 198 7.63 9.11 7.69
N THR A 199 8.41 8.94 8.76
CA THR A 199 9.02 7.65 9.10
C THR A 199 8.02 6.73 9.80
N SER A 200 8.25 5.42 9.72
CA SER A 200 7.44 4.42 10.43
C SER A 200 7.30 4.71 11.93
N LYS A 201 8.38 5.18 12.58
CA LYS A 201 8.42 5.54 14.01
C LYS A 201 7.58 6.76 14.32
N ASP A 202 7.68 7.80 13.49
CA ASP A 202 6.87 9.01 13.66
C ASP A 202 5.38 8.71 13.50
N LEU A 203 5.03 7.95 12.47
CA LEU A 203 3.65 7.62 12.13
C LEU A 203 3.02 6.68 13.15
N LEU A 204 3.79 5.75 13.73
CA LEU A 204 3.33 4.94 14.86
C LEU A 204 3.06 5.82 16.08
N LYS A 205 3.99 6.73 16.42
CA LYS A 205 3.84 7.66 17.54
C LYS A 205 2.61 8.57 17.39
N ASN A 206 2.31 8.99 16.16
CA ASN A 206 1.13 9.80 15.85
C ASN A 206 -0.15 8.97 15.67
N GLY A 207 -0.10 7.64 15.85
CA GLY A 207 -1.25 6.75 15.75
C GLY A 207 -1.83 6.63 14.33
N VAL A 208 -1.06 6.98 13.30
CA VAL A 208 -1.42 6.86 11.87
C VAL A 208 -1.34 5.41 11.40
N ILE A 209 -0.39 4.65 11.95
CA ILE A 209 -0.20 3.23 11.70
C ILE A 209 -0.29 2.44 13.01
N ASP A 210 -0.49 1.14 12.89
CA ASP A 210 -0.80 0.26 14.01
C ASP A 210 0.40 -0.62 14.41
N LYS A 211 1.35 -0.86 13.49
CA LYS A 211 2.51 -1.73 13.72
C LYS A 211 3.67 -1.39 12.80
N ILE A 212 4.89 -1.52 13.33
CA ILE A 212 6.12 -1.53 12.56
C ILE A 212 6.62 -2.97 12.43
N ILE A 213 6.99 -3.37 11.22
CA ILE A 213 7.58 -4.67 10.90
C ILE A 213 9.08 -4.47 10.68
N SER A 214 9.89 -5.22 11.43
CA SER A 214 11.35 -5.23 11.27
C SER A 214 11.74 -5.69 9.86
N GLU A 215 12.77 -5.06 9.26
CA GLU A 215 13.31 -5.53 7.99
C GLU A 215 14.33 -6.67 8.18
N GLU A 216 14.88 -6.84 9.39
CA GLU A 216 15.62 -8.05 9.77
C GLU A 216 14.69 -9.27 9.76
N ASN A 217 14.91 -10.20 8.83
CA ASN A 217 14.05 -11.36 8.59
C ASN A 217 12.58 -11.00 8.29
N THR A 218 12.37 -10.00 7.43
CA THR A 218 11.04 -9.43 7.14
C THR A 218 9.99 -10.48 6.77
N ILE A 219 10.35 -11.47 5.96
CA ILE A 219 9.42 -12.47 5.40
C ILE A 219 8.76 -13.28 6.52
N ASP A 220 9.57 -13.87 7.40
CA ASP A 220 9.06 -14.72 8.50
C ASP A 220 8.24 -13.91 9.50
N ILE A 221 8.75 -12.73 9.87
CA ILE A 221 8.07 -11.84 10.83
C ILE A 221 6.72 -11.38 10.27
N LEU A 222 6.68 -10.99 8.99
CA LEU A 222 5.46 -10.52 8.36
C LEU A 222 4.45 -11.67 8.19
N LYS A 223 4.89 -12.86 7.78
CA LYS A 223 4.03 -14.05 7.68
C LYS A 223 3.39 -14.39 9.02
N ALA A 224 4.18 -14.48 10.08
CA ALA A 224 3.69 -14.78 11.43
C ALA A 224 2.73 -13.69 11.95
N ALA A 225 3.05 -12.42 11.68
CA ALA A 225 2.20 -11.29 12.04
C ALA A 225 0.84 -11.35 11.32
N LEU A 226 0.84 -11.59 10.01
CA LEU A 226 -0.37 -11.69 9.18
C LEU A 226 -1.29 -12.81 9.67
N ILE A 227 -0.74 -14.00 9.93
CA ILE A 227 -1.53 -15.14 10.44
C ILE A 227 -2.19 -14.76 11.77
N THR A 228 -1.41 -14.25 12.72
CA THR A 228 -1.88 -13.86 14.04
C THR A 228 -2.96 -12.78 13.98
N GLU A 229 -2.76 -11.75 13.15
CA GLU A 229 -3.70 -10.64 13.07
C GLU A 229 -4.99 -11.06 12.38
N LEU A 230 -4.92 -11.84 11.30
CA LEU A 230 -6.12 -12.35 10.65
C LEU A 230 -6.93 -13.27 11.58
N ASP A 231 -6.27 -14.05 12.45
CA ASP A 231 -6.97 -14.84 13.48
C ASP A 231 -7.68 -13.94 14.51
N ASN A 232 -7.09 -12.80 14.85
CA ASN A 232 -7.73 -11.83 15.74
C ASN A 232 -8.90 -11.12 15.07
N LEU A 233 -8.74 -10.65 13.84
CA LEU A 233 -9.81 -9.98 13.08
C LEU A 233 -10.98 -10.94 12.78
N SER A 234 -10.70 -12.23 12.61
CA SER A 234 -11.75 -13.26 12.38
C SER A 234 -12.63 -13.52 13.62
N LYS A 235 -12.25 -13.02 14.81
CA LYS A 235 -13.09 -13.11 16.02
C LYS A 235 -14.16 -12.02 16.07
N LEU A 236 -14.02 -10.96 15.28
CA LEU A 236 -14.99 -9.89 15.19
C LEU A 236 -16.13 -10.31 14.27
N THR A 237 -17.35 -9.89 14.61
CA THR A 237 -18.45 -9.92 13.65
C THR A 237 -18.17 -8.93 12.52
N THR A 238 -18.80 -9.13 11.36
CA THR A 238 -18.64 -8.23 10.23
C THR A 238 -19.00 -6.78 10.55
N ASP A 239 -20.04 -6.55 11.35
CA ASP A 239 -20.48 -5.19 11.68
C ASP A 239 -19.49 -4.54 12.67
N GLU A 240 -18.94 -5.29 13.64
CA GLU A 240 -17.85 -4.81 14.49
C GLU A 240 -16.58 -4.48 13.69
N LEU A 241 -16.24 -5.29 12.69
CA LEU A 241 -15.09 -5.06 11.82
C LEU A 241 -15.24 -3.75 11.03
N VAL A 242 -16.39 -3.57 10.35
CA VAL A 242 -16.68 -2.37 9.56
C VAL A 242 -16.74 -1.13 10.45
N GLU A 243 -17.40 -1.22 11.60
CA GLU A 243 -17.47 -0.12 12.57
C GLU A 243 -16.08 0.25 13.11
N ALA A 244 -15.27 -0.74 13.48
CA ALA A 244 -13.91 -0.50 13.94
C ALA A 244 -13.06 0.20 12.88
N ARG A 245 -13.20 -0.20 11.60
CA ARG A 245 -12.54 0.49 10.48
C ARG A 245 -13.03 1.92 10.32
N TYR A 246 -14.33 2.15 10.39
CA TYR A 246 -14.92 3.49 10.31
C TYR A 246 -14.36 4.39 11.41
N GLN A 247 -14.41 3.94 12.67
CA GLN A 247 -13.89 4.69 13.81
C GLN A 247 -12.39 4.94 13.72
N ARG A 248 -11.62 3.97 13.20
CA ARG A 248 -10.19 4.13 12.95
C ARG A 248 -9.91 5.35 12.06
N PHE A 249 -10.66 5.56 10.98
CA PHE A 249 -10.44 6.70 10.09
C PHE A 249 -11.13 7.98 10.58
N ARG A 250 -12.22 7.87 11.35
CA ARG A 250 -12.93 9.04 11.88
C ARG A 250 -12.17 9.79 12.98
N LYS A 251 -11.18 9.16 13.60
CA LYS A 251 -10.34 9.77 14.66
C LYS A 251 -9.32 10.79 14.13
N TYR A 252 -9.08 10.84 12.81
CA TYR A 252 -8.13 11.77 12.17
C TYR A 252 -8.81 13.05 11.68
#